data_AF-Q46A13-F1
#
_entry.id   AF-Q46A13-F1
#
_cell.length_a   1.000
_cell.length_b   1.000
_cell.length_c   1.000
_cell.angle_alpha   90.00
_cell.angle_beta   90.00
_cell.angle_gamma   90.00
#
_symmetry.space_group_name_H-M   'P 1'
#
loop_
_entity.id
_entity.type
_entity.pdbx_description
1 polymer ?
#
loop_
_entity_poly.entity_id
_entity_poly.type
_entity_poly.pdbx_seq_one_letter_code
_entity_poly.pdbx_strand_id
1 'polypeptide(L)'
;MKTMQNLSPISLIYGIDFSGSQEACKKIWICESIPTDEGLLVNGCWNLKKKCKNISRDESFEILTRIIAPSSEAVFGLDFPFCLPKIITDETNWTTFVKNFSKTYNDPYDFRQKC
;
A
#
# COMPACT_ATOMS: atom_id res chain seq x y z
N MET A 1 14.87 31.93 10.00
CA MET A 1 14.47 31.30 8.72
C MET A 1 15.44 30.17 8.43
N LYS A 2 15.03 28.91 8.57
CA LYS A 2 15.84 27.76 8.14
C LYS A 2 15.65 27.63 6.62
N THR A 3 16.72 27.84 5.88
CA THR A 3 16.80 27.59 4.43
C THR A 3 16.45 26.14 4.16
N MET A 4 15.43 25.90 3.34
CA MET A 4 15.16 24.57 2.78
C MET A 4 16.41 24.17 1.99
N GLN A 5 17.07 23.09 2.43
CA GLN A 5 18.14 22.48 1.67
C GLN A 5 17.59 22.09 0.29
N ASN A 6 18.28 22.48 -0.78
CA ASN A 6 18.01 21.97 -2.12
C ASN A 6 18.18 20.45 -2.10
N LEU A 7 17.08 19.74 -1.92
CA LEU A 7 17.01 18.32 -2.24
C LEU A 7 17.29 18.20 -3.74
N SER A 8 18.10 17.22 -4.13
CA SER A 8 18.26 16.83 -5.53
C SER A 8 16.86 16.73 -6.16
N PRO A 9 16.66 17.23 -7.41
CA PRO A 9 15.35 17.14 -8.03
C PRO A 9 14.94 15.67 -8.08
N ILE A 10 13.79 15.36 -7.48
CA ILE A 10 13.20 14.02 -7.50
C ILE A 10 13.10 13.61 -8.97
N SER A 11 13.79 12.55 -9.34
CA SER A 11 13.87 12.11 -10.74
C SER A 11 12.80 11.08 -11.09
N LEU A 12 12.29 10.38 -10.07
CA LEU A 12 11.34 9.28 -10.21
C LEU A 12 10.29 9.30 -9.09
N ILE A 13 9.05 9.03 -9.46
CA ILE A 13 7.92 8.85 -8.54
C ILE A 13 7.32 7.48 -8.82
N TYR A 14 7.19 6.68 -7.76
CA TYR A 14 6.54 5.37 -7.80
C TYR A 14 5.21 5.41 -7.06
N GLY A 15 4.16 4.89 -7.69
CA GLY A 15 2.90 4.57 -7.02
C GLY A 15 2.77 3.06 -6.87
N ILE A 16 2.59 2.57 -5.65
CA ILE A 16 2.47 1.14 -5.36
C ILE A 16 1.11 0.87 -4.74
N ASP A 17 0.24 0.17 -5.48
CA ASP A 17 -0.99 -0.42 -4.96
C ASP A 17 -0.60 -1.74 -4.28
N PHE A 18 -0.60 -1.74 -2.96
CA PHE A 18 -0.13 -2.87 -2.16
C PHE A 18 -1.30 -3.78 -1.78
N SER A 19 -1.01 -5.07 -1.59
CA SER A 19 -1.95 -6.00 -0.96
C SER A 19 -1.25 -6.79 0.13
N GLY A 20 -1.76 -6.75 1.36
CA GLY A 20 -1.33 -7.62 2.46
C GLY A 20 -1.99 -9.01 2.45
N SER A 21 -2.79 -9.33 1.44
CA SER A 21 -3.53 -10.60 1.38
C SER A 21 -2.61 -11.82 1.26
N GLN A 22 -3.15 -13.02 1.52
CA GLN A 22 -2.43 -14.28 1.29
C GLN A 22 -1.94 -14.45 -0.16
N GLU A 23 -2.55 -13.73 -1.10
CA GLU A 23 -2.18 -13.71 -2.50
C GLU A 23 -1.55 -12.38 -2.94
N ALA A 24 -0.90 -11.64 -2.02
CA ALA A 24 -0.28 -10.33 -2.26
C ALA A 24 0.44 -10.23 -3.59
N CYS A 25 1.27 -11.23 -3.90
CA CYS A 25 2.08 -11.27 -5.11
C CYS A 25 1.26 -11.07 -6.39
N LYS A 26 0.01 -11.56 -6.44
CA LYS A 26 -0.88 -11.45 -7.61
C LYS A 26 -1.52 -10.06 -7.74
N LYS A 27 -1.55 -9.28 -6.66
CA LYS A 27 -2.37 -8.07 -6.54
C LYS A 27 -1.57 -6.78 -6.41
N ILE A 28 -0.26 -6.86 -6.23
CA ILE A 28 0.59 -5.67 -6.17
C ILE A 28 0.85 -5.12 -7.57
N TRP A 29 0.58 -3.83 -7.76
CA TRP A 29 0.89 -3.06 -8.96
C TRP A 29 1.84 -1.92 -8.65
N ILE A 30 2.74 -1.65 -9.59
CA ILE A 30 3.74 -0.59 -9.49
C ILE A 30 3.64 0.28 -10.73
N CYS A 31 3.43 1.57 -10.50
CA CYS A 31 3.45 2.62 -11.50
C CYS A 31 4.74 3.43 -11.32
N GLU A 32 5.48 3.64 -12.41
CA GLU A 32 6.70 4.44 -12.44
C GLU A 32 6.42 5.69 -13.26
N SER A 33 6.78 6.86 -12.73
CA SER A 33 6.53 8.14 -13.36
C SER A 33 7.70 9.09 -13.20
N ILE A 34 7.84 10.03 -14.13
CA ILE A 34 8.78 11.14 -14.06
C ILE A 34 7.98 12.43 -13.84
N PRO A 35 8.38 13.30 -12.89
CA PRO A 35 7.77 14.61 -12.75
C PRO A 35 8.13 15.53 -13.93
N THR A 36 7.14 16.26 -14.42
CA THR A 36 7.25 17.26 -15.50
C THR A 36 6.58 18.56 -15.06
N ASP A 37 6.75 19.63 -15.84
CA ASP A 37 6.09 20.92 -15.58
C ASP A 37 4.55 20.85 -15.68
N GLU A 38 4.02 19.80 -16.31
CA GLU A 38 2.58 19.58 -16.52
C GLU A 38 2.00 18.49 -15.59
N GLY A 39 2.81 17.87 -14.74
CA GLY A 39 2.39 16.81 -13.81
C GLY A 39 3.30 15.59 -13.83
N LEU A 40 2.73 14.40 -14.03
CA LEU A 40 3.47 13.14 -14.03
C LEU A 40 3.38 12.46 -15.40
N LEU A 41 4.53 12.14 -15.99
CA LEU A 41 4.60 11.27 -17.16
C LEU A 41 4.77 9.82 -16.70
N VAL A 42 3.78 8.97 -16.98
CA VAL A 42 3.84 7.53 -16.64
C VAL A 42 4.73 6.80 -17.64
N ASN A 43 5.85 6.26 -17.15
CA ASN A 43 6.80 5.49 -17.96
C ASN A 43 6.50 3.99 -17.96
N GLY A 44 5.79 3.50 -16.94
CA GLY A 44 5.41 2.10 -16.86
C GLY A 44 4.40 1.84 -15.76
N CYS A 45 3.53 0.86 -15.98
CA CYS A 45 2.64 0.33 -14.95
C CYS A 45 2.55 -1.19 -15.11
N TRP A 46 2.91 -1.92 -14.05
CA TRP A 46 3.07 -3.36 -14.14
C TRP A 46 2.72 -4.07 -12.84
N ASN A 47 2.22 -5.30 -13.00
CA ASN A 47 1.92 -6.20 -11.90
C ASN A 47 3.19 -6.95 -11.48
N LEU A 48 3.46 -6.98 -10.17
CA LEU A 48 4.70 -7.50 -9.63
C LEU A 48 4.94 -8.98 -9.98
N LYS A 49 3.92 -9.84 -9.80
CA LYS A 49 4.05 -11.27 -10.16
C LYS A 49 4.26 -11.49 -11.65
N LYS A 50 3.58 -10.74 -12.52
CA LYS A 50 3.77 -10.88 -13.98
C LYS A 50 5.19 -10.51 -14.39
N LYS A 51 5.76 -9.47 -13.77
CA LYS A 51 7.12 -9.00 -14.04
C LYS A 51 8.19 -9.97 -13.54
N CYS A 52 8.06 -10.45 -12.31
CA CYS A 52 9.11 -11.25 -11.66
C CYS A 52 8.96 -12.78 -11.85
N LYS A 53 7.77 -13.26 -12.27
CA LYS A 53 7.39 -14.67 -12.51
C LYS A 53 7.54 -15.59 -11.27
N ASN A 54 6.50 -16.35 -10.94
CA ASN A 54 6.51 -17.40 -9.92
C ASN A 54 7.03 -17.02 -8.52
N ILE A 55 6.78 -15.78 -8.09
CA ILE A 55 7.14 -15.33 -6.74
C ILE A 55 6.02 -15.63 -5.72
N SER A 56 6.42 -16.00 -4.51
CA SER A 56 5.57 -16.13 -3.33
C SER A 56 5.20 -14.77 -2.73
N ARG A 57 4.36 -14.78 -1.69
CA ARG A 57 3.97 -13.58 -0.95
C ARG A 57 5.18 -12.90 -0.33
N ASP A 58 5.99 -13.65 0.41
CA ASP A 58 7.10 -13.08 1.18
C ASP A 58 8.23 -12.59 0.26
N GLU A 59 8.52 -13.33 -0.82
CA GLU A 59 9.43 -12.87 -1.88
C GLU A 59 8.97 -11.56 -2.53
N SER A 60 7.65 -11.34 -2.65
CA SER A 60 7.12 -10.06 -3.17
C SER A 60 7.48 -8.89 -2.26
N PHE A 61 7.44 -9.09 -0.94
CA PHE A 61 7.79 -8.06 0.03
C PHE A 61 9.29 -7.78 0.06
N GLU A 62 10.11 -8.83 -0.09
CA GLU A 62 11.55 -8.66 -0.24
C GLU A 62 11.89 -7.86 -1.51
N ILE A 63 11.24 -8.16 -2.64
CA ILE A 63 11.46 -7.43 -3.89
C ILE A 63 11.07 -5.96 -3.73
N LEU A 64 9.90 -5.67 -3.13
CA LEU A 64 9.50 -4.29 -2.84
C LEU A 64 10.53 -3.57 -1.97
N THR A 65 11.04 -4.23 -0.92
CA THR A 65 12.08 -3.66 -0.05
C THR A 65 13.36 -3.36 -0.83
N ARG A 66 13.76 -4.24 -1.74
CA ARG A 66 14.93 -4.03 -2.62
C ARG A 66 14.73 -2.91 -3.63
N ILE A 67 13.50 -2.63 -4.04
CA ILE A 67 13.16 -1.49 -4.91
C ILE A 67 13.19 -0.18 -4.10
N ILE A 68 12.62 -0.17 -2.89
CA ILE A 68 12.39 1.06 -2.11
C ILE A 68 13.65 1.49 -1.33
N ALA A 69 14.27 0.57 -0.58
CA ALA A 69 15.32 0.90 0.38
C ALA A 69 16.58 1.59 -0.19
N PRO A 70 17.09 1.23 -1.38
CA PRO A 70 18.31 1.86 -1.90
C PRO A 70 18.06 3.18 -2.65
N SER A 71 16.80 3.56 -2.91
CA SER A 71 16.48 4.70 -3.77
C SER A 71 16.52 6.02 -3.00
N SER A 72 17.63 6.76 -3.13
CA SER A 72 17.79 8.11 -2.53
C SER A 72 17.21 9.25 -3.38
N GLU A 73 16.88 9.00 -4.65
CA GLU A 73 16.42 10.03 -5.61
C GLU A 73 14.98 9.80 -6.11
N ALA A 74 14.24 8.92 -5.45
CA ALA A 74 12.85 8.61 -5.79
C ALA A 74 11.90 8.85 -4.62
N VAL A 75 10.65 9.16 -4.94
CA VAL A 75 9.55 9.22 -3.98
C VAL A 75 8.61 8.04 -4.21
N PHE A 76 8.15 7.41 -3.13
CA PHE A 76 7.25 6.27 -3.18
C PHE A 76 5.93 6.62 -2.48
N GLY A 77 4.83 6.60 -3.24
CA GLY A 77 3.47 6.53 -2.69
C GLY A 77 3.09 5.07 -2.51
N LEU A 78 2.75 4.67 -1.28
CA LEU A 78 2.35 3.31 -0.94
C LEU A 78 0.89 3.33 -0.51
N ASP A 79 0.01 2.70 -1.28
CA ASP A 79 -1.40 2.50 -0.91
C ASP A 79 -1.53 1.16 -0.19
N PHE A 80 -1.56 1.23 1.14
CA PHE A 80 -1.74 0.06 1.99
C PHE A 80 -3.22 -0.11 2.37
N PRO A 81 -3.84 -1.26 2.10
CA PRO A 81 -5.13 -1.57 2.65
C PRO A 81 -4.98 -1.81 4.15
N PHE A 82 -5.53 -0.90 4.95
CA PHE A 82 -5.70 -1.12 6.38
C PHE A 82 -7.01 -1.88 6.61
N CYS A 83 -6.91 -2.99 7.34
CA CYS A 83 -8.06 -3.77 7.76
C CYS A 83 -8.18 -3.75 9.28
N LEU A 84 -9.37 -4.04 9.78
CA LEU A 84 -9.59 -4.26 11.21
C LEU A 84 -8.87 -5.54 11.67
N PRO A 85 -8.28 -5.54 12.88
CA PRO A 85 -7.73 -6.75 13.49
C PRO A 85 -8.73 -7.91 13.50
N LYS A 86 -8.23 -9.14 13.31
CA LYS A 86 -9.06 -10.35 13.26
C LYS A 86 -9.96 -10.51 14.50
N ILE A 87 -9.45 -10.14 15.68
CA ILE A 87 -10.19 -10.21 16.94
C ILE A 87 -11.45 -9.31 16.95
N ILE A 88 -11.46 -8.25 16.14
CA ILE A 88 -12.59 -7.32 16.01
C ILE A 88 -13.60 -7.83 15.01
N THR A 89 -13.12 -8.50 13.96
CA THR A 89 -13.93 -9.08 12.88
C THR A 89 -14.16 -10.57 13.07
N ASP A 90 -14.17 -11.05 14.33
CA ASP A 90 -14.24 -12.48 14.66
C ASP A 90 -15.67 -13.03 14.52
N GLU A 91 -16.20 -12.92 13.31
CA GLU A 91 -17.51 -13.37 12.89
C GLU A 91 -17.35 -14.37 11.74
N THR A 92 -18.38 -15.18 11.49
CA THR A 92 -18.29 -16.28 10.49
C THR A 92 -17.91 -15.79 9.08
N ASN A 93 -18.32 -14.56 8.73
CA ASN A 93 -17.94 -13.90 7.48
C ASN A 93 -18.16 -12.38 7.60
N TRP A 94 -17.63 -11.64 6.61
CA TRP A 94 -17.73 -10.18 6.56
C TRP A 94 -19.17 -9.66 6.56
N THR A 95 -20.09 -10.33 5.85
CA THR A 95 -21.49 -9.92 5.80
C THR A 95 -22.16 -10.02 7.17
N THR A 96 -21.86 -11.07 7.93
CA THR A 96 -22.34 -11.22 9.32
C THR A 96 -21.80 -10.09 10.20
N PHE A 97 -20.49 -9.80 10.13
CA PHE A 97 -19.87 -8.69 10.86
C PHE A 97 -20.57 -7.36 10.56
N VAL A 98 -20.75 -7.00 9.30
CA VAL A 98 -21.40 -5.73 8.90
C VAL A 98 -22.85 -5.65 9.40
N LYS A 99 -23.61 -6.74 9.33
CA LYS A 99 -25.00 -6.78 9.83
C LYS A 99 -25.11 -6.65 11.34
N ASN A 100 -24.11 -7.12 12.07
CA ASN A 100 -24.07 -7.07 13.53
C ASN A 100 -23.36 -5.81 14.05
N PHE A 101 -22.64 -5.06 13.21
CA PHE A 101 -21.80 -3.93 13.63
C PHE A 101 -22.55 -2.95 14.54
N SER A 102 -23.73 -2.47 14.12
CA SER A 102 -24.53 -1.51 14.91
C SER A 102 -25.20 -2.11 16.14
N LYS A 103 -25.24 -3.44 16.26
CA LYS A 103 -25.72 -4.15 17.46
C LYS A 103 -24.58 -4.39 18.45
N THR A 104 -23.36 -4.54 17.94
CA THR A 104 -22.14 -4.81 18.72
C THR A 104 -21.51 -3.54 19.26
N TYR A 105 -21.64 -2.43 18.52
CA TYR A 105 -21.07 -1.13 18.86
C TYR A 105 -22.15 -0.07 18.90
N ASN A 106 -22.33 0.55 20.07
CA ASN A 106 -23.38 1.55 20.26
C ASN A 106 -23.06 2.88 19.57
N ASP A 107 -21.77 3.22 19.49
CA ASP A 107 -21.28 4.45 18.90
C ASP A 107 -19.81 4.30 18.42
N PRO A 108 -19.26 5.30 17.71
CA PRO A 108 -17.87 5.25 17.25
C PRO A 108 -16.81 5.23 18.37
N TYR A 109 -17.14 5.69 19.59
CA TYR A 109 -16.22 5.66 20.72
C TYR A 109 -16.08 4.23 21.25
N ASP A 110 -17.18 3.51 21.47
CA ASP A 110 -17.19 2.10 21.87
C ASP A 110 -16.41 1.21 20.88
N PHE A 111 -16.58 1.43 19.58
CA PHE A 111 -15.80 0.74 18.55
C PHE A 111 -14.29 0.99 18.69
N ARG A 112 -13.88 2.26 18.89
CA ARG A 112 -12.46 2.62 19.03
C ARG A 112 -11.80 2.00 20.26
N GLN A 113 -12.54 1.74 21.34
CA GLN A 113 -11.97 1.13 22.53
C GLN A 113 -11.55 -0.34 22.33
N LYS A 114 -12.00 -0.99 21.23
CA LYS A 114 -11.65 -2.36 20.89
C LYS A 114 -10.65 -2.48 19.72
N CYS A 115 -10.33 -1.37 19.05
CA CYS A 115 -9.37 -1.25 17.95
C CYS A 115 -7.99 -0.85 18.44
#